data_AF-A0A085ZZJ9-F1
#
_entry.id   AF-A0A085ZZJ9-F1
#
_cell.length_a   1.000
_cell.length_b   1.000
_cell.length_c   1.000
_cell.angle_alpha   90.00
_cell.angle_beta   90.00
_cell.angle_gamma   90.00
#
_symmetry.space_group_name_H-M   'P 1'
#
loop_
_entity.id
_entity.type
_entity.pdbx_description
1 polymer ?
#
loop_
_entity_poly.entity_id
_entity_poly.type
_entity_poly.pdbx_seq_one_letter_code
_entity_poly.pdbx_strand_id
1 'polypeptide(L)'
;MLEDRRLNWVKSVYPDFSDKKHFYENVYKPEDFIYRDFFIEQPKRYKSKINPQRIVGISYGFAYNCYRKINWHQLLNELHRFERIMKNFSSREDIIDNHILRKYDEDTEGKNVLKFGSHYFTTSGQHRLCLAKFLELESVEVEVTEFKLDRARIVRFKRLKTGIEKLRKYKLIEYYTFDDLVKASEFENLYLNNFSTIFRIRIALLAKFIEYYEKFYIFKPLARLQLIFASHLYPNRINETVDIFEEEDFKRANFSIIKHKSNLMVQM
;
A
#
# COMPACT_ATOMS: atom_id res chain seq x y z
N MET A 1 -24.07 -10.26 29.64
CA MET A 1 -25.11 -9.73 28.73
C MET A 1 -25.08 -8.20 28.70
N LEU A 2 -23.97 -7.61 28.25
CA LEU A 2 -23.78 -6.15 28.07
C LEU A 2 -23.85 -5.75 26.59
N GLU A 3 -24.02 -6.73 25.70
CA GLU A 3 -23.71 -6.64 24.26
C GLU A 3 -24.63 -5.70 23.46
N ASP A 4 -25.77 -5.28 24.01
CA ASP A 4 -26.71 -4.43 23.27
C ASP A 4 -27.11 -3.12 23.97
N ARG A 5 -26.49 -2.75 25.10
CA ARG A 5 -26.93 -1.55 25.84
C ARG A 5 -26.88 -0.28 24.99
N ARG A 6 -25.82 -0.10 24.19
CA ARG A 6 -25.64 1.12 23.39
C ARG A 6 -26.47 1.08 22.10
N LEU A 7 -26.61 -0.09 21.50
CA LEU A 7 -27.52 -0.28 20.36
C LEU A 7 -28.98 -0.04 20.77
N ASN A 8 -29.41 -0.56 21.92
CA ASN A 8 -30.74 -0.32 22.46
C ASN A 8 -30.98 1.17 22.74
N TRP A 9 -29.94 1.88 23.22
CA TRP A 9 -30.03 3.33 23.33
C TRP A 9 -30.19 4.02 21.97
N VAL A 10 -29.42 3.62 20.94
CA VAL A 10 -29.60 4.13 19.57
C VAL A 10 -31.03 3.90 19.08
N LYS A 11 -31.58 2.69 19.26
CA LYS A 11 -32.97 2.36 18.93
C LYS A 11 -33.99 3.22 19.68
N SER A 12 -33.69 3.60 20.93
CA SER A 12 -34.57 4.45 21.74
C SER A 12 -34.61 5.90 21.28
N VAL A 13 -33.48 6.44 20.78
CA VAL A 13 -33.40 7.83 20.30
C VAL A 13 -33.76 7.95 18.82
N TYR A 14 -33.67 6.86 18.05
CA TYR A 14 -34.03 6.78 16.64
C TYR A 14 -35.05 5.65 16.41
N PRO A 15 -36.37 5.92 16.57
CA PRO A 15 -37.41 4.90 16.46
C PRO A 15 -37.49 4.20 15.10
N ASP A 16 -37.15 4.90 14.01
CA ASP A 16 -37.11 4.32 12.65
C ASP A 16 -35.82 3.52 12.38
N PHE A 17 -34.99 3.31 13.39
CA PHE A 17 -33.78 2.51 13.26
C PHE A 17 -34.15 1.12 12.73
N SER A 18 -33.51 0.76 11.61
CA SER A 18 -33.58 -0.59 11.05
C SER A 18 -32.21 -1.25 11.18
N ASP A 19 -32.19 -2.49 11.64
CA ASP A 19 -30.94 -3.24 11.76
C ASP A 19 -30.47 -3.66 10.37
N LYS A 20 -29.46 -2.98 9.84
CA LYS A 20 -28.95 -3.20 8.49
C LYS A 20 -27.71 -4.07 8.50
N LYS A 21 -27.58 -4.87 7.44
CA LYS A 21 -26.45 -5.79 7.22
C LYS A 21 -25.08 -5.12 7.42
N HIS A 22 -24.93 -3.88 6.98
CA HIS A 22 -23.64 -3.18 7.06
C HIS A 22 -23.18 -2.87 8.49
N PHE A 23 -24.05 -2.97 9.51
CA PHE A 23 -23.64 -2.86 10.92
C PHE A 23 -22.92 -4.12 11.44
N TYR A 24 -23.04 -5.24 10.72
CA TYR A 24 -22.35 -6.49 11.02
C TYR A 24 -21.10 -6.71 10.16
N GLU A 25 -20.81 -5.78 9.24
CA GLU A 25 -19.57 -5.80 8.47
C GLU A 25 -18.38 -5.46 9.36
N ASN A 26 -17.21 -6.01 9.00
CA ASN A 26 -15.97 -5.78 9.73
C ASN A 26 -15.59 -4.29 9.69
N VAL A 27 -15.08 -3.79 10.81
CA VAL A 27 -14.39 -2.51 10.90
C VAL A 27 -12.95 -2.73 10.49
N TYR A 28 -12.59 -2.27 9.30
CA TYR A 28 -11.25 -2.43 8.77
C TYR A 28 -10.26 -1.42 9.38
N LYS A 29 -8.97 -1.75 9.28
CA LYS A 29 -7.86 -0.82 9.50
C LYS A 29 -7.25 -0.42 8.16
N PRO A 30 -6.60 0.74 8.06
CA PRO A 30 -5.86 1.11 6.84
C PRO A 30 -4.87 0.03 6.40
N GLU A 31 -4.25 -0.67 7.36
CA GLU A 31 -3.28 -1.74 7.11
C GLU A 31 -3.91 -2.99 6.48
N ASP A 32 -5.23 -3.16 6.55
CA ASP A 32 -5.92 -4.30 5.94
C ASP A 32 -6.04 -4.16 4.40
N PHE A 33 -5.69 -3.01 3.82
CA PHE A 33 -5.69 -2.79 2.37
C PHE A 33 -4.47 -3.45 1.69
N ILE A 34 -4.73 -4.42 0.80
CA ILE A 34 -3.72 -5.22 0.06
C ILE A 34 -2.69 -4.39 -0.72
N TYR A 35 -3.00 -3.13 -1.05
CA TYR A 35 -2.09 -2.21 -1.76
C TYR A 35 -1.85 -0.91 -1.01
N ARG A 36 -2.00 -0.91 0.32
CA ARG A 36 -1.83 0.29 1.15
C ARG A 36 -0.49 1.00 0.90
N ASP A 37 0.60 0.26 0.72
CA ASP A 37 1.92 0.85 0.47
C ASP A 37 2.07 1.54 -0.89
N PHE A 38 1.09 1.34 -1.79
CA PHE A 38 1.03 2.00 -3.10
C PHE A 38 0.13 3.24 -3.10
N PHE A 39 -0.40 3.62 -1.94
CA PHE A 39 -1.18 4.83 -1.77
C PHE A 39 -0.30 5.95 -1.23
N ILE A 40 -0.26 7.08 -1.94
CA ILE A 40 0.57 8.24 -1.60
C ILE A 40 -0.32 9.32 -0.98
N GLU A 41 0.04 9.74 0.23
CA GLU A 41 -0.59 10.87 0.92
C GLU A 41 -0.50 12.13 0.05
N GLN A 42 -1.64 12.79 -0.13
CA GLN A 42 -1.68 14.07 -0.83
C GLN A 42 -1.29 15.19 0.15
N PRO A 43 -0.49 16.18 -0.28
CA PRO A 43 0.13 17.15 0.61
C PRO A 43 -0.84 18.10 1.31
N LYS A 44 -2.08 18.21 0.83
CA LYS A 44 -3.10 19.12 1.37
C LYS A 44 -4.28 18.33 1.93
N ARG A 45 -4.61 18.61 3.18
CA ARG A 45 -5.89 18.24 3.77
C ARG A 45 -6.97 19.20 3.29
N TYR A 46 -8.22 18.73 3.26
CA TYR A 46 -9.35 19.56 2.86
C TYR A 46 -10.63 19.16 3.60
N LYS A 47 -11.54 20.12 3.76
CA LYS A 47 -12.88 19.84 4.28
C LYS A 47 -13.77 19.30 3.17
N SER A 48 -14.57 18.30 3.50
CA SER A 48 -15.53 17.72 2.57
C SER A 48 -16.74 17.19 3.33
N LYS A 49 -17.92 17.24 2.69
CA LYS A 49 -19.09 16.50 3.16
C LYS A 49 -19.03 15.10 2.60
N ILE A 50 -19.02 14.11 3.49
CA ILE A 50 -19.00 12.69 3.11
C ILE A 50 -20.27 12.01 3.62
N ASN A 51 -20.71 10.96 2.93
CA ASN A 51 -21.70 10.05 3.47
C ASN A 51 -21.00 9.10 4.49
N PRO A 52 -21.39 9.10 5.78
CA PRO A 52 -20.83 8.23 6.82
C PRO A 52 -20.87 6.74 6.49
N GLN A 53 -21.79 6.29 5.64
CA GLN A 53 -21.86 4.89 5.22
C GLN A 53 -20.65 4.43 4.42
N ARG A 54 -19.91 5.36 3.81
CA ARG A 54 -18.65 5.09 3.07
C ARG A 54 -17.43 4.94 4.00
N ILE A 55 -17.62 5.16 5.30
CA ILE A 55 -16.60 4.85 6.31
C ILE A 55 -16.62 3.34 6.51
N VAL A 56 -15.49 2.70 6.19
CA VAL A 56 -15.33 1.24 6.27
C VAL A 56 -14.50 0.81 7.47
N GLY A 57 -13.89 1.76 8.18
CA GLY A 57 -12.92 1.43 9.20
C GLY A 57 -12.47 2.60 10.06
N ILE A 58 -11.51 2.30 10.93
CA ILE A 58 -10.86 3.26 11.82
C ILE A 58 -9.35 3.07 11.76
N SER A 59 -8.59 4.17 11.81
CA SER A 59 -7.13 4.14 11.90
C SER A 59 -6.64 4.03 13.35
N TYR A 60 -7.45 4.44 14.31
CA TYR A 60 -7.14 4.32 15.75
C TYR A 60 -7.43 2.91 16.26
N GLY A 61 -6.98 1.90 15.51
CA GLY A 61 -7.35 0.51 15.73
C GLY A 61 -6.76 -0.10 16.99
N PHE A 62 -5.65 0.44 17.49
CA PHE A 62 -4.98 0.00 18.72
C PHE A 62 -5.94 -0.09 19.92
N ALA A 63 -6.89 0.84 20.03
CA ALA A 63 -7.84 0.88 21.15
C ALA A 63 -9.06 -0.05 20.97
N TYR A 64 -9.30 -0.61 19.78
CA TYR A 64 -10.56 -1.31 19.47
C TYR A 64 -10.37 -2.62 18.68
N ASN A 65 -9.76 -2.56 17.49
CA ASN A 65 -9.65 -3.71 16.55
C ASN A 65 -8.20 -4.14 16.29
N CYS A 66 -7.30 -3.90 17.24
CA CYS A 66 -5.87 -4.22 17.11
C CYS A 66 -5.61 -5.73 17.06
N TYR A 67 -6.12 -6.44 18.06
CA TYR A 67 -5.83 -7.85 18.33
C TYR A 67 -6.95 -8.80 17.90
N ARG A 68 -8.07 -8.26 17.42
CA ARG A 68 -9.20 -9.05 16.93
C ARG A 68 -9.99 -8.26 15.89
N LYS A 69 -10.66 -8.99 15.00
CA LYS A 69 -11.67 -8.42 14.11
C LYS A 69 -12.91 -8.08 14.93
N ILE A 70 -13.48 -6.91 14.66
CA ILE A 70 -14.76 -6.47 15.23
C ILE A 70 -15.66 -5.97 14.10
N ASN A 71 -16.97 -5.97 14.33
CA ASN A 71 -17.95 -5.31 13.48
C ASN A 71 -18.38 -3.95 14.05
N TRP A 72 -19.21 -3.20 13.32
CA TRP A 72 -19.67 -1.87 13.75
C TRP A 72 -20.51 -1.90 15.03
N HIS A 73 -21.33 -2.93 15.23
CA HIS A 73 -22.07 -3.14 16.49
C HIS A 73 -21.14 -3.29 17.70
N GLN A 74 -20.11 -4.11 17.56
CA GLN A 74 -19.09 -4.29 18.59
C GLN A 74 -18.31 -2.99 18.84
N LEU A 75 -17.93 -2.29 17.77
CA LEU A 75 -17.27 -0.99 17.89
C LEU A 75 -18.13 -0.01 18.68
N LEU A 76 -19.42 0.14 18.34
CA LEU A 76 -20.36 1.00 19.06
C LEU A 76 -20.36 0.71 20.56
N ASN A 77 -20.40 -0.58 20.93
CA ASN A 77 -20.37 -1.06 22.31
C ASN A 77 -19.03 -0.87 23.03
N GLU A 78 -17.95 -0.69 22.29
CA GLU A 78 -16.59 -0.56 22.83
C GLU A 78 -16.08 0.89 22.88
N LEU A 79 -16.69 1.82 22.13
CA LEU A 79 -16.33 3.25 22.14
C LEU A 79 -16.13 3.80 23.56
N HIS A 80 -14.93 4.27 23.87
CA HIS A 80 -14.63 4.74 25.23
C HIS A 80 -15.46 5.96 25.60
N ARG A 81 -15.92 6.08 26.85
CA ARG A 81 -16.69 7.26 27.32
C ARG A 81 -18.03 7.49 26.61
N PHE A 82 -18.54 6.54 25.82
CA PHE A 82 -19.84 6.67 25.16
C PHE A 82 -21.01 6.85 26.14
N GLU A 83 -20.89 6.34 27.37
CA GLU A 83 -21.89 6.59 28.42
C GLU A 83 -22.14 8.09 28.70
N ARG A 84 -21.12 8.95 28.51
CA ARG A 84 -21.29 10.40 28.64
C ARG A 84 -22.20 10.96 27.55
N ILE A 85 -22.14 10.41 26.35
CA ILE A 85 -23.03 10.78 25.24
C ILE A 85 -24.45 10.35 25.59
N MET A 86 -24.64 9.09 26.01
CA MET A 86 -25.96 8.58 26.39
C MET A 86 -26.65 9.37 27.50
N LYS A 87 -25.87 9.94 28.43
CA LYS A 87 -26.38 10.79 29.53
C LYS A 87 -26.73 12.20 29.10
N ASN A 88 -26.06 12.72 28.07
CA ASN A 88 -26.16 14.13 27.69
C ASN A 88 -27.16 14.38 26.55
N PHE A 89 -27.55 13.36 25.79
CA PHE A 89 -28.43 13.51 24.64
C PHE A 89 -29.59 12.52 24.72
N SER A 90 -30.80 13.01 24.45
CA SER A 90 -32.05 12.26 24.66
C SER A 90 -32.90 12.06 23.40
N SER A 91 -32.59 12.76 22.30
CA SER A 91 -33.27 12.60 21.01
C SER A 91 -32.26 12.52 19.86
N ARG A 92 -32.69 11.97 18.72
CA ARG A 92 -31.88 11.89 17.51
C ARG A 92 -31.45 13.27 17.03
N GLU A 93 -32.36 14.24 16.99
CA GLU A 93 -32.10 15.60 16.51
C GLU A 93 -31.06 16.29 17.38
N ASP A 94 -31.17 16.15 18.71
CA ASP A 94 -30.22 16.71 19.66
C ASP A 94 -28.81 16.10 19.49
N ILE A 95 -28.72 14.78 19.27
CA ILE A 95 -27.44 14.14 18.94
C ILE A 95 -26.86 14.69 17.64
N ILE A 96 -27.69 14.84 16.61
CA ILE A 96 -27.26 15.31 15.29
C ILE A 96 -26.72 16.74 15.40
N ASP A 97 -27.50 17.67 15.95
CA ASP A 97 -27.19 19.09 15.93
C ASP A 97 -26.10 19.45 16.95
N ASN A 98 -26.19 18.90 18.17
CA ASN A 98 -25.34 19.30 19.29
C ASN A 98 -24.13 18.40 19.54
N HIS A 99 -24.08 17.20 18.95
CA HIS A 99 -22.93 16.29 19.04
C HIS A 99 -22.23 16.06 17.71
N ILE A 100 -22.95 15.59 16.69
CA ILE A 100 -22.35 15.14 15.42
C ILE A 100 -21.95 16.34 14.57
N LEU A 101 -22.85 17.28 14.33
CA LEU A 101 -22.67 18.43 13.45
C LEU A 101 -22.00 19.62 14.14
N ARG A 102 -21.97 19.62 15.48
CA ARG A 102 -21.28 20.65 16.25
C ARG A 102 -19.84 20.82 15.77
N LYS A 103 -19.47 22.10 15.58
CA LYS A 103 -18.10 22.51 15.25
C LYS A 103 -17.29 22.52 16.53
N TYR A 104 -16.19 21.79 16.50
CA TYR A 104 -15.20 21.77 17.57
C TYR A 104 -13.87 22.25 16.99
N ASP A 105 -12.97 22.63 17.87
CA ASP A 105 -11.62 23.04 17.48
C ASP A 105 -10.91 21.91 16.72
N GLU A 106 -10.29 22.26 15.60
CA GLU A 106 -9.78 21.31 14.60
C GLU A 106 -8.62 20.48 15.16
N ASP A 107 -7.83 21.10 16.03
CA ASP A 107 -6.60 20.52 16.57
C ASP A 107 -6.81 19.51 17.70
N THR A 108 -8.01 19.44 18.29
CA THR A 108 -8.25 18.57 19.47
C THR A 108 -9.44 17.64 19.34
N GLU A 109 -10.50 18.02 18.62
CA GLU A 109 -11.74 17.23 18.55
C GLU A 109 -12.38 17.20 17.15
N GLY A 110 -11.63 17.50 16.09
CA GLY A 110 -12.12 17.44 14.70
C GLY A 110 -12.59 16.04 14.26
N LYS A 111 -13.53 16.00 13.30
CA LYS A 111 -13.93 14.76 12.61
C LYS A 111 -12.99 14.57 11.42
N ASN A 112 -12.01 13.68 11.58
CA ASN A 112 -10.91 13.54 10.62
C ASN A 112 -10.91 12.14 10.02
N VAL A 113 -10.68 12.04 8.71
CA VAL A 113 -10.70 10.77 7.98
C VAL A 113 -9.51 10.65 7.01
N LEU A 114 -9.02 9.42 6.85
CA LEU A 114 -8.17 9.05 5.72
C LEU A 114 -9.08 8.60 4.57
N LYS A 115 -8.79 9.02 3.34
CA LYS A 115 -9.51 8.60 2.13
C LYS A 115 -8.62 7.77 1.22
N PHE A 116 -9.04 6.55 0.93
CA PHE A 116 -8.40 5.63 -0.01
C PHE A 116 -9.39 5.30 -1.14
N GLY A 117 -9.29 6.02 -2.25
CA GLY A 117 -10.26 5.90 -3.35
C GLY A 117 -11.66 6.31 -2.90
N SER A 118 -12.61 5.36 -2.90
CA SER A 118 -13.99 5.59 -2.47
C SER A 118 -14.25 5.35 -0.98
N HIS A 119 -13.27 4.83 -0.25
CA HIS A 119 -13.42 4.38 1.14
C HIS A 119 -12.80 5.37 2.12
N TYR A 120 -13.39 5.48 3.30
CA TYR A 120 -12.92 6.34 4.38
C TYR A 120 -12.60 5.56 5.65
N PHE A 121 -11.59 6.03 6.38
CA PHE A 121 -11.21 5.51 7.69
C PHE A 121 -11.15 6.64 8.70
N THR A 122 -11.85 6.52 9.81
CA THR A 122 -11.85 7.56 10.84
C THR A 122 -10.53 7.57 11.61
N THR A 123 -9.90 8.74 11.74
CA THR A 123 -8.73 8.96 12.60
C THR A 123 -9.09 9.69 13.89
N SER A 124 -10.07 10.59 13.84
CA SER A 124 -10.59 11.35 14.99
C SER A 124 -12.10 11.55 14.88
N GLY A 125 -12.77 11.77 16.01
CA GLY A 125 -14.22 11.93 16.07
C GLY A 125 -14.97 10.61 15.91
N GLN A 126 -14.40 9.49 16.39
CA GLN A 126 -14.94 8.14 16.25
C GLN A 126 -16.39 8.04 16.76
N HIS A 127 -16.72 8.68 17.88
CA HIS A 127 -18.09 8.69 18.39
C HIS A 127 -19.06 9.32 17.41
N ARG A 128 -18.73 10.52 16.93
CA ARG A 128 -19.60 11.31 16.06
C ARG A 128 -19.80 10.61 14.72
N LEU A 129 -18.74 10.05 14.15
CA LEU A 129 -18.79 9.38 12.85
C LEU A 129 -19.42 7.98 12.93
N CYS A 130 -19.19 7.24 14.01
CA CYS A 130 -19.91 5.98 14.26
C CYS A 130 -21.40 6.26 14.45
N LEU A 131 -21.78 7.23 15.29
CA LEU A 131 -23.18 7.63 15.47
C LEU A 131 -23.81 8.13 14.18
N ALA A 132 -23.10 8.92 13.37
CA ALA A 132 -23.61 9.37 12.08
C ALA A 132 -23.93 8.20 11.14
N LYS A 133 -23.16 7.10 11.23
CA LYS A 133 -23.42 5.85 10.51
C LYS A 133 -24.67 5.14 11.04
N PHE A 134 -24.81 5.00 12.36
CA PHE A 134 -25.96 4.32 13.00
C PHE A 134 -27.27 5.12 12.90
N LEU A 135 -27.21 6.45 12.88
CA LEU A 135 -28.35 7.36 12.70
C LEU A 135 -28.65 7.68 11.23
N GLU A 136 -27.89 7.06 10.32
CA GLU A 136 -28.09 7.09 8.87
C GLU A 136 -28.10 8.49 8.27
N LEU A 137 -27.17 9.34 8.72
CA LEU A 137 -27.04 10.68 8.15
C LEU A 137 -26.57 10.58 6.70
N GLU A 138 -27.15 11.39 5.83
CA GLU A 138 -26.75 11.46 4.42
C GLU A 138 -25.38 12.13 4.22
N SER A 139 -25.04 13.09 5.10
CA SER A 139 -23.78 13.79 5.00
C SER A 139 -23.28 14.32 6.34
N VAL A 140 -21.95 14.30 6.51
CA VAL A 140 -21.24 14.93 7.62
C VAL A 140 -19.99 15.63 7.07
N GLU A 141 -19.73 16.86 7.52
CA GLU A 141 -18.50 17.57 7.21
C GLU A 141 -17.32 17.00 8.01
N VAL A 142 -16.22 16.69 7.32
CA VAL A 142 -15.01 16.11 7.89
C VAL A 142 -13.77 16.76 7.28
N GLU A 143 -12.65 16.73 8.00
CA GLU A 143 -11.33 16.96 7.42
C GLU A 143 -10.81 15.67 6.79
N VAL A 144 -10.36 15.75 5.53
CA VAL A 144 -9.91 14.61 4.73
C VAL A 144 -8.41 14.70 4.48
N THR A 145 -7.69 13.66 4.89
CA THR A 145 -6.35 13.34 4.37
C THR A 145 -6.52 12.33 3.23
N GLU A 146 -6.31 12.76 1.99
CA GLU A 146 -6.50 11.89 0.83
C GLU A 146 -5.23 11.14 0.47
N PHE A 147 -5.37 9.86 0.15
CA PHE A 147 -4.32 9.03 -0.40
C PHE A 147 -4.72 8.59 -1.81
N LYS A 148 -3.83 8.80 -2.77
CA LYS A 148 -4.04 8.38 -4.16
C LYS A 148 -3.18 7.20 -4.53
N LEU A 149 -3.78 6.27 -5.27
CA LEU A 149 -3.09 5.09 -5.75
C LEU A 149 -2.03 5.46 -6.80
N ASP A 150 -0.77 5.16 -6.52
CA ASP A 150 0.30 5.21 -7.50
C ASP A 150 0.24 3.96 -8.40
N ARG A 151 -0.51 4.10 -9.49
CA ARG A 151 -0.66 3.04 -10.49
C ARG A 151 0.66 2.68 -11.16
N ALA A 152 1.55 3.66 -11.36
CA ALA A 152 2.84 3.43 -12.00
C ALA A 152 3.73 2.56 -11.10
N ARG A 153 3.77 2.86 -9.80
CA ARG A 153 4.46 2.03 -8.80
C ARG A 153 3.92 0.60 -8.74
N ILE A 154 2.59 0.41 -8.81
CA ILE A 154 2.00 -0.95 -8.87
C ILE A 154 2.47 -1.71 -10.11
N VAL A 155 2.50 -1.06 -11.28
CA VAL A 155 2.97 -1.69 -12.51
C VAL A 155 4.44 -2.10 -12.38
N ARG A 156 5.30 -1.24 -11.80
CA ARG A 156 6.70 -1.57 -11.51
C ARG A 156 6.81 -2.75 -10.55
N PHE A 157 6.08 -2.74 -9.43
CA PHE A 157 6.05 -3.84 -8.47
C PHE A 157 5.64 -5.18 -9.12
N LYS A 158 4.59 -5.18 -9.94
CA LYS A 158 4.15 -6.40 -10.66
C LYS A 158 5.25 -6.92 -11.59
N ARG A 159 5.93 -6.03 -12.33
CA ARG A 159 7.06 -6.41 -13.21
C ARG A 159 8.22 -7.01 -12.43
N LEU A 160 8.60 -6.38 -11.32
CA LEU A 160 9.64 -6.89 -10.42
C LEU A 160 9.27 -8.27 -9.89
N LYS A 161 8.05 -8.42 -9.33
CA LYS A 161 7.55 -9.69 -8.78
C LYS A 161 7.59 -10.84 -9.79
N THR A 162 7.26 -10.59 -11.06
CA THR A 162 7.32 -11.61 -12.11
C THR A 162 8.76 -11.98 -12.51
N GLY A 163 9.69 -11.02 -12.52
CA GLY A 163 11.07 -11.24 -12.96
C GLY A 163 12.03 -11.78 -11.89
N ILE A 164 11.71 -11.59 -10.61
CA ILE A 164 12.67 -11.76 -9.51
C ILE A 164 13.22 -13.19 -9.39
N GLU A 165 12.38 -14.20 -9.56
CA GLU A 165 12.80 -15.60 -9.45
C GLU A 165 13.81 -15.99 -10.54
N LYS A 166 13.64 -15.44 -11.76
CA LYS A 166 14.59 -15.65 -12.86
C LYS A 166 15.91 -14.94 -12.58
N LEU A 167 15.87 -13.70 -12.12
CA LEU A 167 17.08 -12.95 -11.74
C LEU A 167 17.87 -13.69 -10.65
N ARG A 168 17.18 -14.23 -9.63
CA ARG A 168 17.79 -15.03 -8.55
C ARG A 168 18.41 -16.31 -9.09
N LYS A 169 17.69 -17.04 -9.95
CA LYS A 169 18.22 -18.25 -10.63
C LYS A 169 19.52 -17.95 -11.36
N TYR A 170 19.63 -16.77 -11.97
CA TYR A 170 20.83 -16.35 -12.69
C TYR A 170 21.90 -15.72 -11.79
N LYS A 171 21.72 -15.65 -10.47
CA LYS A 171 22.63 -14.96 -9.53
C LYS A 171 22.91 -13.50 -9.91
N LEU A 172 21.94 -12.84 -10.56
CA LEU A 172 22.00 -11.39 -10.86
C LEU A 172 21.55 -10.53 -9.67
N ILE A 173 20.95 -11.18 -8.69
CA ILE A 173 20.54 -10.68 -7.38
C ILE A 173 20.70 -11.82 -6.38
N GLU A 174 20.89 -11.50 -5.09
CA GLU A 174 20.98 -12.51 -4.02
C GLU A 174 19.59 -12.91 -3.51
N TYR A 175 18.93 -12.01 -2.78
CA TYR A 175 17.65 -12.25 -2.13
C TYR A 175 16.81 -10.97 -2.12
N TYR A 176 15.50 -11.13 -2.34
CA TYR A 176 14.51 -10.06 -2.24
C TYR A 176 13.31 -10.59 -1.47
N THR A 177 13.00 -9.94 -0.34
CA THR A 177 11.71 -10.10 0.35
C THR A 177 10.60 -9.38 -0.40
N PHE A 178 9.34 -9.61 0.01
CA PHE A 178 8.22 -8.80 -0.47
C PHE A 178 8.45 -7.30 -0.23
N ASP A 179 8.95 -6.93 0.95
CA ASP A 179 9.22 -5.54 1.32
C ASP A 179 10.32 -4.92 0.46
N ASP A 180 11.34 -5.71 0.08
CA ASP A 180 12.39 -5.26 -0.84
C ASP A 180 11.82 -4.97 -2.23
N LEU A 181 10.85 -5.77 -2.70
CA LEU A 181 10.15 -5.50 -3.96
C LEU A 181 9.28 -4.24 -3.87
N VAL A 182 8.59 -4.04 -2.74
CA VAL A 182 7.80 -2.82 -2.50
C VAL A 182 8.69 -1.58 -2.51
N LYS A 183 9.84 -1.62 -1.82
CA LYS A 183 10.83 -0.53 -1.82
C LYS A 183 11.44 -0.30 -3.21
N ALA A 184 11.90 -1.36 -3.88
CA ALA A 184 12.47 -1.26 -5.21
C ALA A 184 11.48 -0.67 -6.24
N SER A 185 10.17 -0.89 -6.06
CA SER A 185 9.15 -0.32 -6.94
C SER A 185 9.01 1.21 -6.85
N GLU A 186 9.57 1.86 -5.83
CA GLU A 186 9.61 3.32 -5.71
C GLU A 186 10.41 3.97 -6.85
N PHE A 187 11.44 3.26 -7.30
CA PHE A 187 12.33 3.71 -8.36
C PHE A 187 11.90 3.16 -9.72
N GLU A 188 12.27 3.86 -10.78
CA GLU A 188 12.06 3.39 -12.15
C GLU A 188 13.10 2.35 -12.59
N ASN A 189 14.25 2.33 -11.91
CA ASN A 189 15.40 1.53 -12.24
C ASN A 189 15.67 0.47 -11.17
N LEU A 190 16.10 -0.70 -11.62
CA LEU A 190 16.58 -1.80 -10.80
C LEU A 190 18.09 -1.97 -11.04
N TYR A 191 18.84 -2.19 -9.96
CA TYR A 191 20.26 -2.48 -10.03
C TYR A 191 20.47 -3.99 -9.93
N LEU A 192 21.09 -4.57 -10.96
CA LEU A 192 21.49 -5.98 -10.99
C LEU A 192 23.00 -6.07 -10.89
N ASN A 193 23.51 -7.08 -10.18
CA ASN A 193 24.95 -7.28 -10.00
C ASN A 193 25.35 -8.66 -10.51
N ASN A 194 26.43 -8.73 -11.28
CA ASN A 194 27.01 -9.99 -11.77
C ASN A 194 28.45 -10.21 -11.28
N PHE A 195 28.76 -9.72 -10.08
CA PHE A 195 30.07 -9.68 -9.40
C PHE A 195 31.08 -8.67 -9.94
N SER A 196 31.04 -8.33 -11.23
CA SER A 196 32.00 -7.39 -11.84
C SER A 196 31.39 -6.13 -12.44
N THR A 197 30.08 -6.13 -12.67
CA THR A 197 29.34 -5.05 -13.34
C THR A 197 28.01 -4.86 -12.64
N ILE A 198 27.61 -3.60 -12.49
CA ILE A 198 26.28 -3.24 -12.04
C ILE A 198 25.46 -2.82 -13.26
N PHE A 199 24.37 -3.52 -13.55
CA PHE A 199 23.41 -3.09 -14.57
C PHE A 199 22.34 -2.24 -13.91
N ARG A 200 22.23 -0.97 -14.33
CA ARG A 200 21.10 -0.11 -13.95
C ARG A 200 20.05 -0.20 -15.06
N ILE A 201 18.98 -0.95 -14.81
CA ILE A 201 17.99 -1.31 -15.83
C ILE A 201 16.65 -0.65 -15.50
N ARG A 202 16.01 0.01 -16.48
CA ARG A 202 14.59 0.42 -16.31
C ARG A 202 13.74 -0.82 -16.06
N ILE A 203 12.94 -0.82 -15.00
CA ILE A 203 12.04 -1.94 -14.64
C ILE A 203 11.09 -2.29 -15.79
N ALA A 204 10.75 -1.32 -16.64
CA ALA A 204 9.95 -1.55 -17.84
C ALA A 204 10.59 -2.52 -18.85
N LEU A 205 11.92 -2.58 -18.89
CA LEU A 205 12.69 -3.45 -19.79
C LEU A 205 13.05 -4.79 -19.17
N LEU A 206 12.75 -5.01 -17.89
CA LEU A 206 13.23 -6.16 -17.12
C LEU A 206 12.91 -7.50 -17.80
N ALA A 207 11.67 -7.70 -18.26
CA ALA A 207 11.27 -8.94 -18.91
C ALA A 207 12.09 -9.20 -20.19
N LYS A 208 12.25 -8.17 -21.03
CA LYS A 208 13.00 -8.25 -22.28
C LYS A 208 14.49 -8.46 -22.03
N PHE A 209 15.04 -7.81 -21.00
CA PHE A 209 16.43 -8.03 -20.60
C PHE A 209 16.67 -9.46 -20.11
N ILE A 210 15.74 -10.03 -19.35
CA ILE A 210 15.83 -11.44 -18.93
C ILE A 210 15.79 -12.37 -20.16
N GLU A 211 14.88 -12.14 -21.11
CA GLU A 211 14.85 -12.92 -22.35
C GLU A 211 16.14 -12.78 -23.18
N TYR A 212 16.68 -11.55 -23.25
CA TYR A 212 17.95 -11.27 -23.90
C TYR A 212 19.09 -12.05 -23.23
N TYR A 213 19.16 -11.98 -21.90
CA TYR A 213 20.11 -12.72 -21.09
C TYR A 213 19.97 -14.22 -21.34
N GLU A 214 18.75 -14.77 -21.34
CA GLU A 214 18.48 -16.20 -21.60
C GLU A 214 18.98 -16.64 -22.97
N LYS A 215 18.62 -15.91 -24.02
CA LYS A 215 19.00 -16.18 -25.41
C LYS A 215 20.49 -16.01 -25.69
N PHE A 216 21.22 -15.30 -24.83
CA PHE A 216 22.65 -15.08 -24.99
C PHE A 216 23.42 -16.40 -24.81
N TYR A 217 23.62 -17.14 -25.91
CA TYR A 217 24.31 -18.42 -25.93
C TYR A 217 25.83 -18.23 -25.94
N ILE A 218 26.51 -18.94 -25.04
CA ILE A 218 27.95 -19.14 -25.11
C ILE A 218 28.19 -20.16 -26.25
N PHE A 219 28.44 -19.71 -27.47
CA PHE A 219 29.14 -20.55 -28.43
C PHE A 219 30.57 -20.74 -27.91
N LYS A 220 30.90 -21.91 -27.36
CA LYS A 220 32.16 -22.20 -26.64
C LYS A 220 33.44 -21.66 -27.32
N PRO A 221 33.62 -21.70 -28.65
CA PRO A 221 34.83 -21.16 -29.30
C PRO A 221 34.79 -19.62 -29.45
N LEU A 222 33.69 -19.09 -29.98
CA LEU A 222 33.52 -17.65 -30.25
C LEU A 222 33.43 -16.83 -28.96
N ALA A 223 32.75 -17.35 -27.93
CA ALA A 223 32.67 -16.70 -26.63
C ALA A 223 34.02 -16.67 -25.92
N ARG A 224 34.85 -17.72 -26.05
CA ARG A 224 36.24 -17.72 -25.56
C ARG A 224 37.09 -16.70 -26.29
N LEU A 225 36.99 -16.62 -27.62
CA LEU A 225 37.70 -15.60 -28.41
C LEU A 225 37.24 -14.19 -28.01
N GLN A 226 35.94 -13.94 -27.89
CA GLN A 226 35.39 -12.66 -27.44
C GLN A 226 35.86 -12.29 -26.03
N LEU A 227 35.93 -13.25 -25.11
CA LEU A 227 36.48 -13.04 -23.77
C LEU A 227 37.97 -12.70 -23.81
N ILE A 228 38.77 -13.40 -24.62
CA ILE A 228 40.20 -13.13 -24.79
C ILE A 228 40.39 -11.72 -25.36
N PHE A 229 39.75 -11.39 -26.48
CA PHE A 229 39.84 -10.07 -27.10
C PHE A 229 39.40 -8.96 -26.13
N ALA A 230 38.25 -9.12 -25.48
CA ALA A 230 37.75 -8.09 -24.59
C ALA A 230 38.51 -7.98 -23.27
N SER A 231 39.10 -9.07 -22.75
CA SER A 231 40.03 -9.01 -21.61
C SER A 231 41.33 -8.28 -21.95
N HIS A 232 41.76 -8.35 -23.21
CA HIS A 232 42.94 -7.63 -23.71
C HIS A 232 42.64 -6.15 -23.97
N LEU A 233 41.45 -5.85 -24.50
CA LEU A 233 41.01 -4.48 -24.80
C LEU A 233 40.55 -3.71 -23.56
N TYR A 234 40.02 -4.40 -22.54
CA TYR A 234 39.41 -3.77 -21.36
C TYR A 234 39.80 -4.46 -20.04
N PRO A 235 41.10 -4.45 -19.66
CA PRO A 235 41.61 -5.26 -18.56
C PRO A 235 41.11 -4.86 -17.16
N ASN A 236 40.66 -3.61 -16.95
CA ASN A 236 40.39 -3.03 -15.62
C ASN A 236 38.93 -2.62 -15.35
N ARG A 237 37.95 -3.18 -16.06
CA ARG A 237 36.52 -2.86 -15.85
C ARG A 237 35.92 -3.66 -14.69
N ILE A 238 36.32 -3.34 -13.46
CA ILE A 238 35.68 -3.83 -12.23
C ILE A 238 34.84 -2.69 -11.67
N ASN A 239 33.56 -2.96 -11.37
CA ASN A 239 32.57 -2.00 -10.84
C ASN A 239 32.06 -0.95 -11.85
N GLU A 240 32.16 -1.21 -13.15
CA GLU A 240 31.47 -0.36 -14.12
C GLU A 240 29.94 -0.50 -13.98
N THR A 241 29.26 0.64 -14.00
CA THR A 241 27.81 0.69 -14.12
C THR A 241 27.43 0.77 -15.59
N VAL A 242 26.58 -0.16 -16.04
CA VAL A 242 26.04 -0.18 -17.40
C VAL A 242 24.57 0.21 -17.33
N ASP A 243 24.25 1.35 -17.92
CA ASP A 243 22.89 1.85 -18.04
C ASP A 243 22.14 1.17 -19.18
N ILE A 244 20.96 0.63 -18.87
CA ILE A 244 20.06 -0.04 -19.80
C ILE A 244 18.70 0.63 -19.72
N PHE A 245 18.52 1.65 -20.55
CA PHE A 245 17.33 2.51 -20.56
C PHE A 245 16.46 2.31 -21.79
N GLU A 246 17.05 1.78 -22.86
CA GLU A 246 16.35 1.32 -24.06
C GLU A 246 16.80 -0.11 -24.44
N GLU A 247 16.05 -0.81 -25.29
CA GLU A 247 16.43 -2.17 -25.73
C GLU A 247 17.77 -2.20 -26.49
N GLU A 248 18.08 -1.13 -27.22
CA GLU A 248 19.35 -1.00 -27.95
C GLU A 248 20.57 -1.00 -27.02
N ASP A 249 20.38 -0.66 -25.74
CA ASP A 249 21.44 -0.68 -24.73
C ASP A 249 21.79 -2.10 -24.29
N PHE A 250 20.98 -3.12 -24.61
CA PHE A 250 21.26 -4.51 -24.23
C PHE A 250 22.62 -4.98 -24.75
N LYS A 251 23.03 -4.51 -25.93
CA LYS A 251 24.35 -4.83 -26.52
C LYS A 251 25.53 -4.36 -25.66
N ARG A 252 25.34 -3.34 -24.82
CA ARG A 252 26.35 -2.83 -23.87
C ARG A 252 26.62 -3.83 -22.75
N ALA A 253 25.65 -4.70 -22.44
CA ALA A 253 25.77 -5.73 -21.43
C ALA A 253 26.45 -7.02 -21.93
N ASN A 254 26.66 -7.18 -23.24
CA ASN A 254 27.12 -8.44 -23.86
C ASN A 254 28.36 -9.02 -23.20
N PHE A 255 29.42 -8.21 -23.09
CA PHE A 255 30.67 -8.65 -22.50
C PHE A 255 30.49 -9.15 -21.06
N SER A 256 29.80 -8.36 -20.24
CA SER A 256 29.52 -8.68 -18.84
C SER A 256 28.62 -9.91 -18.70
N ILE A 257 27.64 -10.11 -19.60
CA ILE A 257 26.80 -11.32 -19.64
C ILE A 257 27.63 -12.56 -19.97
N ILE A 258 28.50 -12.49 -20.99
CA ILE A 258 29.36 -13.63 -21.39
C ILE A 258 30.28 -14.02 -20.24
N LYS A 259 30.95 -13.04 -19.63
CA LYS A 259 31.85 -13.24 -18.49
C LYS A 259 31.12 -13.90 -17.33
N HIS A 260 29.94 -13.38 -16.98
CA HIS A 260 29.13 -13.90 -15.89
C HIS A 260 28.68 -15.34 -16.14
N LYS A 261 28.08 -15.64 -17.29
CA LYS A 261 27.63 -17.00 -17.62
C LYS A 261 28.79 -18.00 -17.67
N SER A 262 29.97 -17.58 -18.13
CA SER A 262 31.15 -18.43 -18.16
C SER A 262 31.62 -18.79 -16.75
N ASN A 263 31.62 -17.81 -15.84
CA ASN A 263 31.96 -18.05 -14.43
C ASN A 263 30.97 -18.99 -13.75
N LEU A 264 29.66 -18.86 -14.04
CA LEU A 264 28.64 -19.76 -13.50
C LEU A 264 28.84 -21.22 -13.95
N MET A 265 29.31 -21.45 -15.18
CA MET A 265 29.61 -22.80 -15.69
C MET A 265 30.82 -23.46 -15.03
N VAL A 266 31.78 -22.68 -14.51
CA VAL A 266 32.99 -23.20 -13.84
C VAL A 266 32.70 -23.58 -12.38
N GLN A 267 31.65 -23.00 -11.79
CA GLN A 267 31.23 -23.25 -10.40
C GLN A 267 30.22 -24.40 -10.25
N MET A 268 29.75 -25.00 -11.36
CA MET A 268 28.86 -26.16 -11.37
C MET A 268 29.65 -27.43 -11.65
#